data_AF-A0A386PWN6-F1
#
_entry.id   AF-A0A386PWN6-F1
#
_cell.length_a   1.000
_cell.length_b   1.000
_cell.length_c   1.000
_cell.angle_alpha   90.00
_cell.angle_beta   90.00
_cell.angle_gamma   90.00
#
_symmetry.space_group_name_H-M   'P 1'
#
loop_
_entity.id
_entity.type
_entity.pdbx_description
1 polymer ?
#
loop_
_entity_poly.entity_id
_entity_poly.type
_entity_poly.pdbx_seq_one_letter_code
_entity_poly.pdbx_strand_id
1 'polypeptide(L)'
;MVLTIFSGFCFWYYFFFIVALLFMSLCVCYSSGLVGFFFVGLYLDWLFYYMTFLVIFIFFLVFSVSHSTGLFVVFLLFVSCLSSVMCCCVYNCIYFWGFYELAILSVLVLLFLDSPYSDRFLAGWYLLCYSVFCGFPLLGCLIYVSYLVGSFNILFWGYFFTDELLFCLVVVFFLFVAKVPFPPFHSWLPVVHAEASTFVSVCLSGYIMKLGLVGIIRFCSFLLGDNLLMIYFFFLFPFCIFIIFSCLEELDYKRWLAMLSVGHILIGGLCLFYYGGLSGFSNCLLFGVGHGISACFFFFFIYYLESVGGSRVIPFTSVVFGWGLSPSLVCLFGYLFVASFPPFITFFIELWLLCEFSMFNAVLFFWMLFYLFFSSLVPFCVLGSVLGGRVSLSNGCFIYGFGYLYLLIACVSLVLLV
;
A
#
# COMPACT_ATOMS: atom_id res chain seq x y z
N MET A 1 28.48 25.68 -12.60
CA MET A 1 28.81 24.76 -11.47
C MET A 1 27.59 23.96 -11.00
N VAL A 2 26.39 24.53 -10.92
CA VAL A 2 25.14 23.79 -10.61
C VAL A 2 24.74 22.83 -11.74
N LEU A 3 24.91 23.21 -13.01
CA LEU A 3 24.60 22.37 -14.18
C LEU A 3 25.58 21.20 -14.43
N THR A 4 26.81 21.27 -13.93
CA THR A 4 27.83 20.20 -14.11
C THR A 4 27.72 19.10 -13.05
N ILE A 5 26.99 19.34 -11.96
CA ILE A 5 26.64 18.32 -10.96
C ILE A 5 25.43 17.50 -11.46
N PHE A 6 24.59 18.06 -12.35
CA PHE A 6 23.49 17.32 -12.98
C PHE A 6 23.97 16.22 -13.95
N SER A 7 25.11 16.37 -14.63
CA SER A 7 25.52 15.43 -15.68
C SER A 7 26.17 14.14 -15.16
N GLY A 8 26.90 14.19 -14.04
CA GLY A 8 27.53 13.00 -13.44
C GLY A 8 26.57 12.15 -12.61
N PHE A 9 25.58 12.78 -11.96
CA PHE A 9 24.62 12.10 -11.09
C PHE A 9 23.39 11.57 -11.83
N CYS A 10 22.95 12.21 -12.93
CA CYS A 10 21.95 11.62 -13.84
C CYS A 10 22.37 10.22 -14.31
N PHE A 11 23.66 9.99 -14.56
CA PHE A 11 24.14 8.68 -15.01
C PHE A 11 23.88 7.57 -13.98
N TRP A 12 24.09 7.83 -12.68
CA TRP A 12 23.77 6.86 -11.63
C TRP A 12 22.27 6.63 -11.49
N TYR A 13 21.45 7.68 -11.71
CA TYR A 13 20.00 7.55 -11.73
C TYR A 13 19.51 6.66 -12.87
N TYR A 14 19.98 6.91 -14.10
CA TYR A 14 19.67 6.04 -15.24
C TYR A 14 20.27 4.65 -15.07
N PHE A 15 21.46 4.53 -14.47
CA PHE A 15 22.10 3.24 -14.22
C PHE A 15 21.31 2.38 -13.23
N PHE A 16 20.87 2.91 -12.09
CA PHE A 16 20.04 2.16 -11.14
C PHE A 16 18.65 1.84 -11.71
N PHE A 17 18.07 2.73 -12.50
CA PHE A 17 16.79 2.48 -13.19
C PHE A 17 16.92 1.39 -14.27
N ILE A 18 18.00 1.43 -15.06
CA ILE A 18 18.32 0.42 -16.06
C ILE A 18 18.68 -0.91 -15.38
N VAL A 19 19.40 -0.91 -14.25
CA VAL A 19 19.69 -2.12 -13.47
C VAL A 19 18.41 -2.71 -12.88
N ALA A 20 17.49 -1.88 -12.38
CA ALA A 20 16.17 -2.34 -11.93
C ALA A 20 15.37 -2.94 -13.10
N LEU A 21 15.34 -2.30 -14.26
CA LEU A 21 14.70 -2.84 -15.47
C LEU A 21 15.38 -4.10 -16.02
N LEU A 22 16.71 -4.21 -15.90
CA LEU A 22 17.46 -5.40 -16.30
C LEU A 22 17.19 -6.57 -15.34
N PHE A 23 17.06 -6.30 -14.04
CA PHE A 23 16.59 -7.27 -13.05
C PHE A 23 15.17 -7.74 -13.38
N MET A 24 14.30 -6.82 -13.84
CA MET A 24 12.97 -7.16 -14.36
C MET A 24 13.01 -8.07 -15.60
N SER A 25 13.89 -7.76 -16.56
CA SER A 25 14.01 -8.54 -17.81
C SER A 25 14.58 -9.95 -17.59
N LEU A 26 15.49 -10.11 -16.62
CA LEU A 26 16.03 -11.42 -16.26
C LEU A 26 14.96 -12.30 -15.63
N CYS A 27 14.05 -11.75 -14.81
CA CYS A 27 13.04 -12.51 -14.09
C CYS A 27 11.78 -12.85 -14.91
N VAL A 28 11.40 -12.06 -15.92
CA VAL A 28 10.30 -12.43 -16.85
C VAL A 28 10.63 -13.72 -17.60
N CYS A 29 11.91 -13.96 -17.91
CA CYS A 29 12.38 -15.21 -18.52
C CYS A 29 12.36 -16.44 -17.58
N TYR A 30 12.25 -16.27 -16.26
CA TYR A 30 12.22 -17.38 -15.29
C TYR A 30 10.81 -17.68 -14.74
N SER A 31 9.81 -16.90 -15.12
CA SER A 31 8.42 -17.05 -14.67
C SER A 31 7.71 -18.34 -15.15
N SER A 32 8.38 -19.20 -15.92
CA SER A 32 7.88 -20.52 -16.33
C SER A 32 8.42 -21.69 -15.49
N GLY A 33 9.01 -21.46 -14.32
CA GLY A 33 9.53 -22.53 -13.47
C GLY A 33 9.39 -22.27 -11.97
N LEU A 34 8.76 -23.21 -11.25
CA LEU A 34 8.58 -23.30 -9.79
C LEU A 34 9.89 -23.36 -8.96
N VAL A 35 11.03 -22.96 -9.51
CA VAL A 35 12.33 -23.15 -8.86
C VAL A 35 12.94 -21.78 -8.59
N GLY A 36 12.74 -21.30 -7.36
CA GLY A 36 13.56 -20.24 -6.81
C GLY A 36 15.01 -20.71 -6.76
N PHE A 37 15.94 -19.85 -7.19
CA PHE A 37 17.36 -20.14 -7.02
C PHE A 37 17.70 -20.10 -5.52
N PHE A 38 18.20 -21.23 -5.01
CA PHE A 38 18.87 -21.28 -3.73
C PHE A 38 20.26 -20.69 -3.87
N PHE A 39 20.49 -19.52 -3.32
CA PHE A 39 21.85 -19.01 -3.13
C PHE A 39 22.05 -18.72 -1.65
N VAL A 40 22.87 -19.54 -0.98
CA VAL A 40 23.32 -19.32 0.41
C VAL A 40 22.14 -19.07 1.39
N GLY A 41 21.11 -19.93 1.35
CA GLY A 41 19.95 -19.82 2.25
C GLY A 41 18.99 -18.65 1.96
N LEU A 42 19.25 -17.87 0.91
CA LEU A 42 18.32 -16.90 0.33
C LEU A 42 17.64 -17.56 -0.87
N TYR A 43 16.32 -17.38 -0.94
CA TYR A 43 15.48 -17.96 -1.97
C TYR A 43 14.86 -16.82 -2.77
N LEU A 44 14.96 -16.92 -4.09
CA LEU A 44 14.44 -15.92 -5.02
C LEU A 44 13.11 -16.40 -5.61
N ASP A 45 12.00 -16.07 -4.94
CA ASP A 45 10.66 -16.42 -5.42
C ASP A 45 10.01 -15.28 -6.21
N TRP A 46 8.87 -15.59 -6.83
CA TRP A 46 7.97 -14.60 -7.45
C TRP A 46 7.54 -13.50 -6.45
N LEU A 47 7.34 -13.84 -5.16
CA LEU A 47 7.09 -12.88 -4.07
C LEU A 47 8.21 -11.85 -3.94
N PHE A 48 9.46 -12.34 -3.90
CA PHE A 48 10.65 -11.51 -3.78
C PHE A 48 10.74 -10.54 -4.97
N TYR A 49 10.46 -11.03 -6.17
CA TYR A 49 10.54 -10.23 -7.38
C TYR A 49 9.59 -9.01 -7.37
N TYR A 50 8.29 -9.22 -7.16
CA TYR A 50 7.31 -8.13 -7.18
C TYR A 50 7.61 -7.06 -6.11
N MET A 51 8.02 -7.50 -4.92
CA MET A 51 8.28 -6.61 -3.79
C MET A 51 9.60 -5.86 -3.94
N THR A 52 10.67 -6.52 -4.41
CA THR A 52 11.95 -5.84 -4.61
C THR A 52 11.88 -4.79 -5.69
N PHE A 53 11.16 -5.07 -6.79
CA PHE A 53 10.90 -4.06 -7.82
C PHE A 53 10.27 -2.81 -7.22
N LEU A 54 9.19 -2.99 -6.45
CA LEU A 54 8.50 -1.87 -5.81
C LEU A 54 9.42 -1.11 -4.84
N VAL A 55 10.15 -1.82 -3.97
CA VAL A 55 11.01 -1.18 -2.95
C VAL A 55 12.11 -0.37 -3.62
N ILE A 56 12.78 -0.94 -4.62
CA ILE A 56 13.86 -0.25 -5.34
C ILE A 56 13.32 0.96 -6.10
N PHE A 57 12.16 0.82 -6.75
CA PHE A 57 11.51 1.91 -7.46
C PHE A 57 11.13 3.06 -6.52
N ILE A 58 10.57 2.76 -5.34
CA ILE A 58 10.21 3.77 -4.35
C ILE A 58 11.46 4.42 -3.75
N PHE A 59 12.48 3.64 -3.40
CA PHE A 59 13.74 4.18 -2.86
C PHE A 59 14.37 5.15 -3.85
N PHE A 60 14.38 4.81 -5.14
CA PHE A 60 14.86 5.67 -6.20
C PHE A 60 14.12 7.02 -6.27
N LEU A 61 12.79 6.98 -6.24
CA LEU A 61 11.97 8.20 -6.26
C LEU A 61 12.24 9.07 -5.02
N VAL A 62 12.26 8.45 -3.83
CA VAL A 62 12.54 9.16 -2.58
C VAL A 62 13.92 9.79 -2.60
N PHE A 63 14.95 9.05 -3.02
CA PHE A 63 16.32 9.54 -3.08
C PHE A 63 16.48 10.73 -4.05
N SER A 64 15.76 10.73 -5.17
CA SER A 64 15.78 11.84 -6.13
C SER A 64 15.20 13.15 -5.58
N VAL A 65 14.24 13.07 -4.66
CA VAL A 65 13.58 14.24 -4.06
C VAL A 65 14.26 14.66 -2.76
N SER A 66 14.91 13.73 -2.05
CA SER A 66 15.51 13.96 -0.73
C SER A 66 16.86 14.70 -0.76
N HIS A 67 17.22 15.36 -1.86
CA HIS A 67 18.53 16.00 -2.04
C HIS A 67 18.88 17.08 -1.01
N SER A 68 17.88 17.70 -0.38
CA SER A 68 18.05 18.71 0.66
C SER A 68 17.97 18.16 2.09
N THR A 69 17.76 16.85 2.25
CA THR A 69 17.60 16.23 3.58
C THR A 69 18.95 15.86 4.20
N GLY A 70 18.98 15.78 5.53
CA GLY A 70 20.20 15.38 6.25
C GLY A 70 20.64 13.95 5.92
N LEU A 71 21.96 13.71 5.90
CA LEU A 71 22.56 12.39 5.67
C LEU A 71 21.96 11.28 6.55
N PHE A 72 21.57 11.62 7.78
CA PHE A 72 20.95 10.68 8.72
C PHE A 72 19.57 10.19 8.25
N VAL A 73 18.77 11.06 7.61
CA VAL A 73 17.45 10.70 7.06
C VAL A 73 17.62 9.72 5.91
N VAL A 74 18.53 10.01 4.99
CA VAL A 74 18.86 9.12 3.86
C VAL A 74 19.38 7.77 4.35
N PHE A 75 20.21 7.76 5.40
CA PHE A 75 20.68 6.51 6.00
C PHE A 75 19.54 5.66 6.56
N LEU A 76 18.60 6.26 7.32
CA LEU A 76 17.45 5.53 7.85
C LEU A 76 16.52 5.01 6.75
N LEU A 77 16.28 5.79 5.69
CA LEU A 77 15.51 5.35 4.52
C LEU A 77 16.20 4.21 3.78
N PHE A 78 17.53 4.23 3.69
CA PHE A 78 18.29 3.12 3.12
C PHE A 78 18.17 1.85 3.97
N VAL A 79 18.28 1.99 5.30
CA VAL A 79 18.13 0.88 6.24
C VAL A 79 16.71 0.28 6.17
N SER A 80 15.67 1.10 6.06
CA SER A 80 14.29 0.62 5.91
C SER A 80 14.06 -0.12 4.59
N CYS A 81 14.62 0.40 3.49
CA CYS A 81 14.53 -0.26 2.18
C CYS A 81 15.31 -1.58 2.17
N LEU A 82 16.55 -1.59 2.65
CA LEU A 82 17.38 -2.80 2.70
C LEU A 82 16.70 -3.89 3.54
N SER A 83 16.19 -3.54 4.72
CA SER A 83 15.50 -4.50 5.59
C SER A 83 14.22 -5.06 4.95
N SER A 84 13.45 -4.24 4.22
CA SER A 84 12.29 -4.75 3.49
C SER A 84 12.65 -5.74 2.36
N VAL A 85 13.75 -5.49 1.65
CA VAL A 85 14.28 -6.43 0.64
C VAL A 85 14.71 -7.73 1.30
N MET A 86 15.48 -7.65 2.39
CA MET A 86 15.94 -8.83 3.12
C MET A 86 14.78 -9.64 3.72
N CYS A 87 13.74 -8.97 4.21
CA CYS A 87 12.50 -9.61 4.68
C CYS A 87 11.89 -10.49 3.58
N CYS A 88 11.90 -10.00 2.32
CA CYS A 88 11.41 -10.75 1.17
C CYS A 88 12.36 -11.87 0.71
N CYS A 89 13.64 -11.91 1.08
CA CYS A 89 14.55 -13.00 0.71
C CYS A 89 14.52 -14.20 1.69
N VAL A 90 14.10 -13.94 2.93
CA VAL A 90 14.38 -14.82 4.07
C VAL A 90 13.23 -15.78 4.35
N TYR A 91 13.57 -17.07 4.49
CA TYR A 91 12.65 -18.15 4.86
C TYR A 91 12.72 -18.59 6.33
N ASN A 92 13.72 -18.10 7.07
CA ASN A 92 13.82 -18.32 8.51
C ASN A 92 12.89 -17.35 9.24
N CYS A 93 12.00 -17.86 10.09
CA CYS A 93 10.95 -17.07 10.74
C CYS A 93 11.49 -15.94 11.61
N ILE A 94 12.56 -16.20 12.37
CA ILE A 94 13.17 -15.22 13.28
C ILE A 94 13.83 -14.08 12.49
N TYR A 95 14.59 -14.41 11.45
CA TYR A 95 15.21 -13.40 10.59
C TYR A 95 14.17 -12.59 9.84
N PHE A 96 13.08 -13.22 9.37
CA PHE A 96 11.94 -12.52 8.77
C PHE A 96 11.38 -11.48 9.75
N TRP A 97 11.09 -11.88 11.00
CA TRP A 97 10.58 -10.98 12.04
C TRP A 97 11.55 -9.83 12.33
N GLY A 98 12.85 -10.13 12.47
CA GLY A 98 13.87 -9.13 12.77
C GLY A 98 13.99 -8.06 11.68
N PHE A 99 14.03 -8.46 10.40
CA PHE A 99 14.06 -7.50 9.30
C PHE A 99 12.74 -6.74 9.15
N TYR A 100 11.61 -7.39 9.41
CA TYR A 100 10.29 -6.75 9.40
C TYR A 100 10.20 -5.61 10.43
N GLU A 101 10.55 -5.88 11.69
CA GLU A 101 10.53 -4.87 12.74
C GLU A 101 11.57 -3.77 12.51
N LEU A 102 12.76 -4.12 11.98
CA LEU A 102 13.78 -3.13 11.67
C LEU A 102 13.34 -2.15 10.55
N ALA A 103 12.54 -2.62 9.59
CA ALA A 103 11.92 -1.76 8.57
C ALA A 103 10.92 -0.76 9.17
N ILE A 104 10.11 -1.18 10.15
CA ILE A 104 9.15 -0.30 10.83
C ILE A 104 9.87 0.66 11.78
N LEU A 105 10.84 0.17 12.56
CA LEU A 105 11.59 0.96 13.53
C LEU A 105 12.38 2.09 12.88
N SER A 106 12.99 1.85 11.71
CA SER A 106 13.71 2.88 10.96
C SER A 106 12.77 4.02 10.52
N VAL A 107 11.56 3.70 10.06
CA VAL A 107 10.54 4.70 9.70
C VAL A 107 9.93 5.38 10.93
N LEU A 108 9.79 4.67 12.04
CA LEU A 108 9.38 5.23 13.34
C LEU A 108 10.36 6.31 13.82
N VAL A 109 11.67 6.04 13.74
CA VAL A 109 12.70 7.02 14.10
C VAL A 109 12.66 8.23 13.17
N LEU A 110 12.43 8.03 11.87
CA LEU A 110 12.22 9.12 10.92
C LEU A 110 11.01 9.99 11.27
N LEU A 111 9.91 9.37 11.69
CA LEU A 111 8.72 10.09 12.13
C LEU A 111 9.04 11.06 13.27
N PHE A 112 9.80 10.63 14.29
CA PHE A 112 10.14 11.53 15.40
C PHE A 112 11.08 12.69 15.02
N LEU A 113 12.01 12.45 14.08
CA LEU A 113 13.08 13.40 13.79
C LEU A 113 12.74 14.37 12.65
N ASP A 114 12.14 13.88 11.58
CA ASP A 114 11.99 14.60 10.31
C ASP A 114 10.58 15.21 10.11
N SER A 115 9.57 14.75 10.85
CA SER A 115 8.22 15.27 10.66
C SER A 115 8.12 16.75 11.10
N PRO A 116 7.51 17.63 10.27
CA PRO A 116 7.40 19.06 10.56
C PRO A 116 6.20 19.42 11.45
N TYR A 117 5.32 18.48 11.78
CA TYR A 117 4.03 18.75 12.41
C TYR A 117 4.07 18.60 13.94
N SER A 118 3.17 19.31 14.64
CA SER A 118 3.14 19.36 16.12
C SER A 118 2.78 18.02 16.75
N ASP A 119 1.83 17.29 16.16
CA ASP A 119 1.23 16.10 16.77
C ASP A 119 2.02 14.82 16.44
N ARG A 120 3.23 14.97 15.88
CA ARG A 120 4.15 13.88 15.56
C ARG A 120 4.43 12.95 16.73
N PHE A 121 4.49 13.45 17.96
CA PHE A 121 4.73 12.60 19.11
C PHE A 121 3.53 11.68 19.39
N LEU A 122 2.31 12.19 19.24
CA LEU A 122 1.09 11.41 19.40
C LEU A 122 1.02 10.32 18.32
N ALA A 123 1.25 10.66 17.06
CA ALA A 123 1.32 9.70 15.95
C ALA A 123 2.44 8.65 16.16
N GLY A 124 3.60 9.08 16.66
CA GLY A 124 4.70 8.20 17.01
C GLY A 124 4.33 7.21 18.12
N TRP A 125 3.59 7.63 19.14
CA TRP A 125 3.05 6.74 20.17
C TRP A 125 2.08 5.71 19.60
N TYR A 126 1.17 6.10 18.70
CA TYR A 126 0.27 5.15 18.03
C TYR A 126 1.06 4.08 17.27
N LEU A 127 2.05 4.48 16.46
CA LEU A 127 2.84 3.53 15.67
C LEU A 127 3.75 2.65 16.55
N LEU A 128 4.30 3.19 17.64
CA LEU A 128 5.12 2.43 18.60
C LEU A 128 4.28 1.40 19.36
N CYS A 129 3.14 1.80 19.93
CA CYS A 129 2.26 0.87 20.62
C CYS A 129 1.80 -0.22 19.65
N TYR A 130 1.45 0.17 18.43
CA TYR A 130 1.08 -0.76 17.36
C TYR A 130 2.20 -1.77 17.05
N SER A 131 3.44 -1.33 16.87
CA SER A 131 4.57 -2.22 16.57
C SER A 131 4.91 -3.14 17.74
N VAL A 132 4.84 -2.66 18.99
CA VAL A 132 5.13 -3.46 20.18
C VAL A 132 4.03 -4.51 20.41
N PHE A 133 2.76 -4.10 20.41
CA PHE A 133 1.64 -5.00 20.70
C PHE A 133 1.39 -6.03 19.60
N CYS A 134 1.71 -5.73 18.34
CA CYS A 134 1.61 -6.73 17.27
C CYS A 134 2.93 -7.51 17.10
N GLY A 135 4.08 -6.86 17.29
CA GLY A 135 5.40 -7.42 17.01
C GLY A 135 5.85 -8.48 18.02
N PHE A 136 5.76 -8.21 19.32
CA PHE A 136 6.22 -9.18 20.33
C PHE A 136 5.36 -10.45 20.41
N PRO A 137 4.01 -10.38 20.39
CA PRO A 137 3.19 -11.58 20.33
C PRO A 137 3.44 -12.40 19.07
N LEU A 138 3.67 -11.74 17.93
CA LEU A 138 4.03 -12.43 16.69
C LEU A 138 5.34 -13.23 16.85
N LEU A 139 6.37 -12.64 17.47
CA LEU A 139 7.61 -13.37 17.76
C LEU A 139 7.35 -14.60 18.64
N GLY A 140 6.56 -14.44 19.71
CA GLY A 140 6.21 -15.54 20.61
C GLY A 140 5.51 -16.69 19.87
N CYS A 141 4.52 -16.38 19.04
CA CYS A 141 3.82 -17.37 18.23
C CYS A 141 4.75 -18.05 17.21
N LEU A 142 5.62 -17.30 16.53
CA LEU A 142 6.56 -17.87 15.55
C LEU A 142 7.55 -18.84 16.21
N ILE A 143 8.06 -18.52 17.40
CA ILE A 143 8.93 -19.41 18.16
C ILE A 143 8.17 -20.66 18.58
N TYR A 144 6.93 -20.52 19.07
CA TYR A 144 6.13 -21.66 19.48
C TYR A 144 5.80 -22.61 18.32
N VAL A 145 5.39 -22.08 17.16
CA VAL A 145 5.16 -22.89 15.95
C VAL A 145 6.45 -23.58 15.51
N SER A 146 7.59 -22.89 15.54
CA SER A 146 8.89 -23.49 15.20
C SER A 146 9.30 -24.62 16.16
N TYR A 147 8.90 -24.54 17.43
CA TYR A 147 9.13 -25.59 18.42
C TYR A 147 8.28 -26.84 18.12
N LEU A 148 7.00 -26.65 17.76
CA LEU A 148 6.11 -27.76 17.40
C LEU A 148 6.58 -28.50 16.14
N VAL A 149 7.04 -27.76 15.12
CA VAL A 149 7.55 -28.34 13.86
C VAL A 149 8.99 -28.85 14.00
N GLY A 150 9.75 -28.37 14.98
CA GLY A 150 11.17 -28.68 15.17
C GLY A 150 12.11 -27.96 14.20
N SER A 151 11.63 -26.94 13.47
CA SER A 151 12.47 -26.15 12.56
C SER A 151 12.00 -24.70 12.39
N PHE A 152 12.96 -23.79 12.20
CA PHE A 152 12.71 -22.36 11.96
C PHE A 152 12.44 -22.01 10.49
N ASN A 153 12.56 -22.98 9.59
CA ASN A 153 12.35 -22.77 8.16
C ASN A 153 10.87 -22.95 7.83
N ILE A 154 10.25 -21.91 7.27
CA ILE A 154 8.80 -21.87 6.95
C ILE A 154 8.41 -23.01 5.99
N LEU A 155 9.33 -23.43 5.11
CA LEU A 155 9.07 -24.50 4.14
C LEU A 155 8.65 -25.83 4.77
N PHE A 156 9.06 -26.10 6.02
CA PHE A 156 8.72 -27.34 6.70
C PHE A 156 7.39 -27.28 7.45
N TRP A 157 6.80 -26.08 7.61
CA TRP A 157 5.60 -25.88 8.40
C TRP A 157 4.34 -26.46 7.74
N GLY A 158 4.36 -26.64 6.42
CA GLY A 158 3.25 -27.22 5.66
C GLY A 158 3.13 -28.74 5.73
N TYR A 159 4.07 -29.45 6.37
CA TYR A 159 4.04 -30.93 6.42
C TYR A 159 3.39 -31.49 7.70
N PHE A 160 3.24 -30.67 8.75
CA PHE A 160 2.72 -31.09 10.04
C PHE A 160 1.43 -30.33 10.36
N PHE A 161 0.28 -31.00 10.26
CA PHE A 161 -1.01 -30.44 10.64
C PHE A 161 -1.50 -31.10 11.92
N THR A 162 -1.33 -30.39 13.04
CA THR A 162 -2.01 -30.69 14.31
C THR A 162 -3.00 -29.57 14.62
N ASP A 163 -4.07 -29.88 15.36
CA ASP A 163 -5.09 -28.87 15.73
C ASP A 163 -4.48 -27.70 16.52
N GLU A 164 -3.48 -27.98 17.37
CA GLU A 164 -2.73 -26.96 18.11
C GLU A 164 -1.97 -26.01 17.18
N LEU A 165 -1.32 -26.54 16.15
CA LEU A 165 -0.59 -25.75 15.17
C LEU A 165 -1.55 -24.89 14.34
N LEU A 166 -2.71 -25.41 13.97
CA LEU A 166 -3.74 -24.67 13.25
C LEU A 166 -4.23 -23.48 14.08
N PHE A 167 -4.53 -23.68 15.37
CA PHE A 167 -4.91 -22.58 16.27
C PHE A 167 -3.84 -21.49 16.35
N CYS A 168 -2.57 -21.87 16.50
CA CYS A 168 -1.47 -20.91 16.54
C CYS A 168 -1.30 -20.15 15.22
N LEU A 169 -1.45 -20.82 14.08
CA LEU A 169 -1.39 -20.15 12.78
C LEU A 169 -2.55 -19.16 12.59
N VAL A 170 -3.75 -19.45 13.12
CA VAL A 170 -4.89 -18.50 13.09
C VAL A 170 -4.56 -17.25 13.90
N VAL A 171 -3.90 -17.39 15.05
CA VAL A 171 -3.42 -16.23 15.83
C VAL A 171 -2.36 -15.44 15.04
N VAL A 172 -1.42 -16.13 14.40
CA VAL A 172 -0.42 -15.49 13.52
C VAL A 172 -1.09 -14.72 12.38
N PHE A 173 -2.13 -15.28 11.77
CA PHE A 173 -2.93 -14.60 10.75
C PHE A 173 -3.50 -13.28 11.28
N PHE A 174 -4.19 -13.29 12.42
CA PHE A 174 -4.76 -12.07 13.00
C PHE A 174 -3.71 -11.02 13.40
N LEU A 175 -2.51 -11.45 13.80
CA LEU A 175 -1.39 -10.55 14.08
C LEU A 175 -0.85 -9.89 12.81
N PHE A 176 -0.81 -10.60 11.68
CA PHE A 176 -0.47 -9.99 10.39
C PHE A 176 -1.60 -9.13 9.82
N VAL A 177 -2.85 -9.50 10.02
CA VAL A 177 -4.04 -8.71 9.65
C VAL A 177 -4.02 -7.35 10.35
N ALA A 178 -3.61 -7.30 11.61
CA ALA A 178 -3.39 -6.03 12.29
C ALA A 178 -2.32 -5.18 11.58
N LYS A 179 -1.30 -5.81 10.99
CA LYS A 179 -0.14 -5.19 10.30
C LYS A 179 -0.43 -4.73 8.88
N VAL A 180 -1.48 -5.24 8.24
CA VAL A 180 -2.03 -4.79 6.94
C VAL A 180 -3.16 -3.75 7.10
N PRO A 181 -3.30 -3.18 8.30
CA PRO A 181 -4.51 -2.56 8.87
C PRO A 181 -5.87 -3.00 8.32
N PHE A 182 -6.19 -4.29 8.35
CA PHE A 182 -7.58 -4.67 8.10
C PHE A 182 -8.47 -4.32 9.31
N PRO A 183 -9.77 -3.99 9.12
CA PRO A 183 -10.74 -3.83 10.19
C PRO A 183 -10.69 -5.01 11.17
N PRO A 184 -10.68 -4.73 12.49
CA PRO A 184 -10.87 -3.41 13.15
C PRO A 184 -9.59 -2.57 13.38
N PHE A 185 -8.40 -3.04 12.98
CA PHE A 185 -7.10 -2.45 13.40
C PHE A 185 -6.59 -1.31 12.49
N HIS A 186 -7.45 -0.63 11.74
CA HIS A 186 -7.05 0.36 10.73
C HIS A 186 -6.82 1.77 11.26
N SER A 187 -7.27 2.07 12.49
CA SER A 187 -7.36 3.45 13.02
C SER A 187 -6.01 4.16 13.20
N TRP A 188 -4.90 3.43 13.34
CA TRP A 188 -3.57 4.03 13.49
C TRP A 188 -3.05 4.65 12.19
N LEU A 189 -3.45 4.09 11.04
CA LEU A 189 -2.84 4.43 9.76
C LEU A 189 -3.15 5.88 9.31
N PRO A 190 -4.41 6.38 9.39
CA PRO A 190 -4.73 7.77 9.03
C PRO A 190 -4.04 8.79 9.93
N VAL A 191 -3.94 8.49 11.23
CA VAL A 191 -3.29 9.38 12.22
C VAL A 191 -1.79 9.48 11.92
N VAL A 192 -1.14 8.36 11.65
CA VAL A 192 0.30 8.33 11.33
C VAL A 192 0.59 9.05 10.02
N HIS A 193 -0.20 8.81 8.96
CA HIS A 193 0.00 9.49 7.69
C HIS A 193 -0.20 11.00 7.78
N ALA A 194 -1.13 11.48 8.61
CA ALA A 194 -1.36 12.90 8.80
C ALA A 194 -0.11 13.63 9.34
N GLU A 195 0.59 13.01 10.28
CA GLU A 195 1.71 13.65 10.99
C GLU A 195 3.09 13.22 10.46
N ALA A 196 3.15 12.25 9.56
CA ALA A 196 4.39 11.82 8.93
C ALA A 196 4.91 12.83 7.89
N SER A 197 6.24 12.91 7.75
CA SER A 197 6.85 13.52 6.57
C SER A 197 6.45 12.73 5.32
N THR A 198 6.49 13.38 4.16
CA THR A 198 6.02 12.76 2.90
C THR A 198 6.84 11.51 2.56
N PHE A 199 8.15 11.52 2.81
CA PHE A 199 9.02 10.34 2.64
C PHE A 199 8.61 9.16 3.53
N VAL A 200 8.30 9.43 4.80
CA VAL A 200 7.79 8.44 5.77
C VAL A 200 6.46 7.86 5.28
N SER A 201 5.53 8.71 4.82
CA SER A 201 4.25 8.25 4.29
C SER A 201 4.40 7.38 3.04
N VAL A 202 5.31 7.73 2.13
CA VAL A 202 5.62 6.95 0.93
C VAL A 202 6.20 5.58 1.28
N CYS A 203 7.06 5.49 2.29
CA CYS A 203 7.61 4.20 2.74
C CYS A 203 6.54 3.34 3.43
N LEU A 204 5.72 3.95 4.29
CA LEU A 204 4.65 3.28 5.02
C LEU A 204 3.61 2.68 4.06
N SER A 205 3.10 3.50 3.14
CA SER A 205 2.14 3.02 2.16
C SER A 205 2.77 2.20 1.06
N GLY A 206 4.01 2.49 0.68
CA GLY A 206 4.72 1.84 -0.40
C GLY A 206 4.93 0.36 -0.14
N TYR A 207 5.81 0.04 0.81
CA TYR A 207 6.24 -1.33 1.06
C TYR A 207 5.89 -1.86 2.45
N ILE A 208 5.81 -1.04 3.51
CA ILE A 208 5.58 -1.56 4.87
C ILE A 208 4.24 -2.30 4.98
N MET A 209 3.14 -1.69 4.51
CA MET A 209 1.84 -2.38 4.48
C MET A 209 1.87 -3.68 3.65
N LYS A 210 2.67 -3.71 2.57
CA LYS A 210 2.76 -4.86 1.68
C LYS A 210 3.61 -5.99 2.27
N LEU A 211 4.60 -5.69 3.10
CA LEU A 211 5.32 -6.71 3.88
C LEU A 211 4.36 -7.49 4.78
N GLY A 212 3.30 -6.85 5.29
CA GLY A 212 2.25 -7.53 6.03
C GLY A 212 1.53 -8.58 5.17
N LEU A 213 1.15 -8.23 3.94
CA LEU A 213 0.56 -9.17 2.97
C LEU A 213 1.52 -10.32 2.63
N VAL A 214 2.81 -10.03 2.44
CA VAL A 214 3.85 -11.04 2.24
C VAL A 214 3.91 -12.00 3.44
N GLY A 215 3.80 -11.47 4.66
CA GLY A 215 3.71 -12.28 5.88
C GLY A 215 2.50 -13.22 5.88
N ILE A 216 1.31 -12.72 5.53
CA ILE A 216 0.10 -13.55 5.41
C ILE A 216 0.33 -14.67 4.38
N ILE A 217 0.84 -14.35 3.19
CA ILE A 217 1.07 -15.35 2.13
C ILE A 217 2.08 -16.41 2.57
N ARG A 218 3.17 -16.02 3.25
CA ARG A 218 4.23 -16.96 3.65
C ARG A 218 3.82 -17.86 4.81
N PHE A 219 3.28 -17.28 5.86
CA PHE A 219 3.02 -18.02 7.10
C PHE A 219 1.63 -18.64 7.14
N CYS A 220 0.66 -18.05 6.44
CA CYS A 220 -0.75 -18.41 6.56
C CYS A 220 -1.36 -18.96 5.27
N SER A 221 -0.57 -19.21 4.21
CA SER A 221 -1.10 -19.73 2.93
C SER A 221 -1.91 -21.01 3.09
N PHE A 222 -1.50 -21.91 3.98
CA PHE A 222 -2.21 -23.16 4.26
C PHE A 222 -3.59 -22.95 4.92
N LEU A 223 -3.78 -21.84 5.64
CA LEU A 223 -5.05 -21.52 6.32
C LEU A 223 -6.06 -20.82 5.41
N LEU A 224 -5.62 -20.23 4.29
CA LEU A 224 -6.50 -19.39 3.44
C LEU A 224 -7.65 -20.17 2.78
N GLY A 225 -7.67 -21.50 2.89
CA GLY A 225 -8.80 -22.36 2.53
C GLY A 225 -9.77 -22.70 3.68
N ASP A 226 -9.50 -22.26 4.91
CA ASP A 226 -10.33 -22.56 6.07
C ASP A 226 -11.63 -21.74 6.09
N ASN A 227 -12.72 -22.38 6.50
CA ASN A 227 -14.05 -21.77 6.61
C ASN A 227 -14.07 -20.52 7.51
N LEU A 228 -13.23 -20.47 8.56
CA LEU A 228 -13.16 -19.32 9.46
C LEU A 228 -12.64 -18.06 8.75
N LEU A 229 -11.60 -18.21 7.94
CA LEU A 229 -11.05 -17.09 7.18
C LEU A 229 -12.04 -16.66 6.09
N MET A 230 -12.78 -17.60 5.52
CA MET A 230 -13.82 -17.26 4.55
C MET A 230 -14.88 -16.34 5.13
N ILE A 231 -15.34 -16.62 6.35
CA ILE A 231 -16.31 -15.77 7.05
C ILE A 231 -15.71 -14.38 7.30
N TYR A 232 -14.44 -14.31 7.74
CA TYR A 232 -13.76 -13.04 7.96
C TYR A 232 -13.71 -12.17 6.69
N PHE A 233 -13.28 -12.74 5.56
CA PHE A 233 -13.21 -12.02 4.29
C PHE A 233 -14.59 -11.61 3.75
N PHE A 234 -15.62 -12.44 3.96
CA PHE A 234 -16.99 -12.05 3.62
C PHE A 234 -17.45 -10.81 4.40
N PHE A 235 -17.07 -10.70 5.68
CA PHE A 235 -17.37 -9.51 6.48
C PHE A 235 -16.56 -8.27 6.09
N LEU A 236 -15.40 -8.40 5.42
CA LEU A 236 -14.59 -7.25 5.04
C LEU A 236 -15.25 -6.35 3.98
N PHE A 237 -16.05 -6.91 3.06
CA PHE A 237 -16.68 -6.14 1.96
C PHE A 237 -17.46 -4.89 2.40
N PRO A 238 -18.45 -4.99 3.30
CA PRO A 238 -19.19 -3.81 3.74
C PRO A 238 -18.28 -2.80 4.45
N PHE A 239 -17.24 -3.26 5.16
CA PHE A 239 -16.26 -2.36 5.78
C PHE A 239 -15.42 -1.62 4.74
N CYS A 240 -15.01 -2.25 3.64
CA CYS A 240 -14.28 -1.57 2.56
C CYS A 240 -15.07 -0.36 2.06
N ILE A 241 -16.36 -0.57 1.77
CA ILE A 241 -17.25 0.47 1.24
C ILE A 241 -17.46 1.57 2.28
N PHE A 242 -17.72 1.20 3.54
CA PHE A 242 -17.88 2.17 4.62
C PHE A 242 -16.64 3.06 4.80
N ILE A 243 -15.44 2.47 4.74
CA ILE A 243 -14.18 3.21 4.85
C ILE A 243 -14.00 4.17 3.67
N ILE A 244 -14.30 3.74 2.45
CA ILE A 244 -14.24 4.61 1.26
C ILE A 244 -15.23 5.78 1.38
N PHE A 245 -16.44 5.53 1.86
CA PHE A 245 -17.42 6.59 2.11
C PHE A 245 -16.95 7.59 3.17
N SER A 246 -16.35 7.11 4.26
CA SER A 246 -15.83 7.98 5.32
C SER A 246 -14.73 8.94 4.81
N CYS A 247 -14.08 8.61 3.69
CA CYS A 247 -13.11 9.52 3.06
C CYS A 247 -13.77 10.84 2.59
N LEU A 248 -15.08 10.88 2.31
CA LEU A 248 -15.75 12.12 1.89
C LEU A 248 -15.79 13.19 3.01
N GLU A 249 -15.68 12.77 4.26
CA GLU A 249 -15.67 13.68 5.42
C GLU A 249 -14.26 14.26 5.68
N GLU A 250 -13.22 13.63 5.15
CA GLU A 250 -11.82 14.01 5.38
C GLU A 250 -11.39 15.17 4.47
N LEU A 251 -11.00 16.29 5.08
CA LEU A 251 -10.54 17.50 4.38
C LEU A 251 -9.03 17.57 4.19
N ASP A 252 -8.25 16.75 4.92
CA ASP A 252 -6.79 16.70 4.83
C ASP A 252 -6.36 15.64 3.81
N TYR A 253 -5.58 16.01 2.78
CA TYR A 253 -5.18 15.07 1.73
C TYR A 253 -4.45 13.83 2.24
N LYS A 254 -3.58 13.96 3.25
CA LYS A 254 -2.85 12.82 3.81
C LYS A 254 -3.77 11.83 4.53
N ARG A 255 -4.77 12.34 5.27
CA ARG A 255 -5.78 11.51 5.95
C ARG A 255 -6.74 10.88 4.95
N TRP A 256 -7.21 11.68 4.00
CA TRP A 256 -8.05 11.24 2.89
C TRP A 256 -7.41 10.08 2.12
N LEU A 257 -6.16 10.24 1.67
CA LEU A 257 -5.44 9.19 0.94
C LEU A 257 -5.19 7.96 1.82
N ALA A 258 -4.86 8.15 3.09
CA ALA A 258 -4.65 7.04 4.03
C ALA A 258 -5.92 6.20 4.21
N MET A 259 -7.08 6.83 4.46
CA MET A 259 -8.36 6.13 4.58
C MET A 259 -8.74 5.41 3.28
N LEU A 260 -8.55 6.06 2.14
CA LEU A 260 -8.81 5.45 0.84
C LEU A 260 -7.88 4.24 0.60
N SER A 261 -6.61 4.34 1.00
CA SER A 261 -5.62 3.27 0.87
C SER A 261 -5.97 2.02 1.69
N VAL A 262 -6.59 2.20 2.87
CA VAL A 262 -7.15 1.09 3.67
C VAL A 262 -8.27 0.41 2.87
N GLY A 263 -9.17 1.19 2.28
CA GLY A 263 -10.26 0.70 1.43
C GLY A 263 -9.75 -0.14 0.24
N HIS A 264 -8.73 0.33 -0.47
CA HIS A 264 -8.14 -0.41 -1.60
C HIS A 264 -7.38 -1.66 -1.14
N ILE A 265 -6.52 -1.58 -0.12
CA ILE A 265 -5.70 -2.73 0.32
C ILE A 265 -6.56 -3.90 0.79
N LEU A 266 -7.75 -3.63 1.33
CA LEU A 266 -8.69 -4.67 1.69
C LEU A 266 -9.07 -5.57 0.51
N ILE A 267 -9.08 -5.06 -0.72
CA ILE A 267 -9.31 -5.87 -1.92
C ILE A 267 -8.11 -6.70 -2.33
N GLY A 268 -6.90 -6.19 -2.09
CA GLY A 268 -5.71 -7.04 -2.10
C GLY A 268 -5.90 -8.22 -1.13
N GLY A 269 -6.41 -7.97 0.07
CA GLY A 269 -6.81 -9.00 1.03
C GLY A 269 -7.85 -9.98 0.48
N LEU A 270 -8.88 -9.50 -0.20
CA LEU A 270 -9.91 -10.34 -0.82
C LEU A 270 -9.37 -11.20 -1.97
N CYS A 271 -8.27 -10.82 -2.63
CA CYS A 271 -7.59 -11.70 -3.57
C CYS A 271 -7.01 -12.95 -2.87
N LEU A 272 -6.66 -12.85 -1.58
CA LEU A 272 -6.18 -13.99 -0.77
C LEU A 272 -7.30 -14.95 -0.37
N PHE A 273 -8.55 -14.46 -0.31
CA PHE A 273 -9.74 -15.25 0.01
C PHE A 273 -10.12 -16.21 -1.11
N TYR A 274 -9.90 -15.82 -2.37
CA TYR A 274 -10.30 -16.63 -3.49
C TYR A 274 -9.41 -17.88 -3.59
N TYR A 275 -10.03 -19.05 -3.37
CA TYR A 275 -9.44 -20.38 -3.25
C TYR A 275 -8.13 -20.58 -4.04
N GLY A 276 -7.01 -20.63 -3.31
CA GLY A 276 -5.98 -21.66 -3.45
C GLY A 276 -5.24 -21.83 -4.77
N GLY A 277 -5.32 -20.88 -5.71
CA GLY A 277 -4.48 -20.86 -6.91
C GLY A 277 -3.25 -19.96 -6.73
N LEU A 278 -2.12 -20.31 -7.36
CA LEU A 278 -0.98 -19.39 -7.51
C LEU A 278 -1.43 -18.01 -8.05
N SER A 279 -2.54 -17.98 -8.82
CA SER A 279 -3.16 -16.77 -9.35
C SER A 279 -3.67 -15.80 -8.28
N GLY A 280 -4.30 -16.28 -7.20
CA GLY A 280 -4.84 -15.40 -6.15
C GLY A 280 -3.72 -14.69 -5.39
N PHE A 281 -2.67 -15.42 -5.01
CA PHE A 281 -1.53 -14.83 -4.33
C PHE A 281 -0.72 -13.91 -5.25
N SER A 282 -0.55 -14.25 -6.53
CA SER A 282 0.10 -13.36 -7.50
C SER A 282 -0.67 -12.06 -7.69
N ASN A 283 -2.01 -12.14 -7.81
CA ASN A 283 -2.87 -10.98 -7.99
C ASN A 283 -2.92 -10.10 -6.75
N CYS A 284 -2.94 -10.68 -5.54
CA CYS A 284 -2.83 -9.91 -4.30
C CYS A 284 -1.55 -9.06 -4.27
N LEU A 285 -0.41 -9.64 -4.64
CA LEU A 285 0.84 -8.90 -4.67
C LEU A 285 0.89 -7.88 -5.80
N LEU A 286 0.42 -8.25 -7.01
CA LEU A 286 0.34 -7.34 -8.14
C LEU A 286 -0.52 -6.12 -7.77
N PHE A 287 -1.59 -6.33 -6.99
CA PHE A 287 -2.46 -5.28 -6.49
C PHE A 287 -1.72 -4.41 -5.50
N GLY A 288 -1.01 -5.05 -4.56
CA GLY A 288 -0.09 -4.38 -3.65
C GLY A 288 0.93 -3.51 -4.39
N VAL A 289 1.50 -3.99 -5.49
CA VAL A 289 2.45 -3.24 -6.31
C VAL A 289 1.78 -2.04 -6.97
N GLY A 290 0.67 -2.25 -7.67
CA GLY A 290 -0.10 -1.17 -8.30
C GLY A 290 -0.51 -0.09 -7.30
N HIS A 291 -1.07 -0.50 -6.15
CA HIS A 291 -1.46 0.40 -5.07
C HIS A 291 -0.26 1.11 -4.42
N GLY A 292 0.89 0.45 -4.28
CA GLY A 292 2.10 1.08 -3.75
C GLY A 292 2.63 2.17 -4.67
N ILE A 293 2.61 1.96 -5.98
CA ILE A 293 3.02 2.96 -6.98
C ILE A 293 2.01 4.12 -7.02
N SER A 294 0.70 3.84 -6.94
CA SER A 294 -0.32 4.91 -6.94
C SER A 294 -0.30 5.76 -5.69
N ALA A 295 -0.17 5.13 -4.51
CA ALA A 295 -0.01 5.86 -3.26
C ALA A 295 1.28 6.70 -3.27
N CYS A 296 2.39 6.15 -3.76
CA CYS A 296 3.66 6.86 -3.89
C CYS A 296 3.53 8.12 -4.75
N PHE A 297 2.93 7.99 -5.95
CA PHE A 297 2.69 9.12 -6.84
C PHE A 297 1.85 10.21 -6.17
N PHE A 298 0.75 9.83 -5.51
CA PHE A 298 -0.14 10.81 -4.89
C PHE A 298 0.48 11.46 -3.65
N PHE A 299 1.27 10.76 -2.83
CA PHE A 299 1.99 11.38 -1.73
C PHE A 299 3.04 12.40 -2.21
N PHE A 300 3.72 12.13 -3.33
CA PHE A 300 4.59 13.14 -3.96
C PHE A 300 3.81 14.31 -4.55
N PHE A 301 2.61 14.06 -5.08
CA PHE A 301 1.72 15.13 -5.50
C PHE A 301 1.28 16.02 -4.32
N ILE A 302 0.94 15.42 -3.17
CA ILE A 302 0.66 16.18 -1.93
C ILE A 302 1.90 17.00 -1.52
N TYR A 303 3.10 16.43 -1.60
CA TYR A 303 4.34 17.16 -1.33
C TYR A 303 4.52 18.39 -2.25
N TYR A 304 4.21 18.24 -3.53
CA TYR A 304 4.21 19.36 -4.48
C TYR A 304 3.17 20.44 -4.10
N LEU A 305 1.96 20.04 -3.72
CA LEU A 305 0.93 20.98 -3.26
C LEU A 305 1.34 21.71 -1.97
N GLU A 306 1.96 21.01 -1.02
CA GLU A 306 2.46 21.61 0.22
C GLU A 306 3.60 22.61 -0.06
N SER A 307 4.54 22.26 -0.94
CA SER A 307 5.70 23.12 -1.24
C SER A 307 5.35 24.36 -2.07
N VAL A 308 4.40 24.27 -2.99
CA VAL A 308 4.00 25.38 -3.87
C VAL A 308 2.80 26.16 -3.33
N GLY A 309 1.77 25.44 -2.86
CA GLY A 309 0.52 26.03 -2.38
C GLY A 309 0.49 26.33 -0.89
N GLY A 310 1.48 25.84 -0.11
CA GLY A 310 1.59 26.07 1.33
C GLY A 310 0.52 25.39 2.18
N SER A 311 -0.39 24.61 1.57
CA SER A 311 -1.49 23.94 2.27
C SER A 311 -1.77 22.55 1.69
N ARG A 312 -2.20 21.64 2.56
CA ARG A 312 -2.60 20.25 2.25
C ARG A 312 -4.09 19.99 2.39
N VAL A 313 -4.84 21.04 2.74
CA VAL A 313 -6.28 20.97 2.97
C VAL A 313 -6.97 21.14 1.62
N ILE A 314 -7.76 20.14 1.24
CA ILE A 314 -8.36 19.97 -0.09
C ILE A 314 -8.91 21.29 -0.69
N PRO A 315 -9.83 22.03 -0.03
CA PRO A 315 -10.43 23.23 -0.63
C PRO A 315 -9.42 24.34 -0.97
N PHE A 316 -8.35 24.49 -0.18
CA PHE A 316 -7.35 25.54 -0.41
C PHE A 316 -6.39 25.21 -1.55
N THR A 317 -6.27 23.94 -1.94
CA THR A 317 -5.40 23.53 -3.05
C THR A 317 -5.93 23.90 -4.43
N SER A 318 -7.22 24.25 -4.55
CA SER A 318 -7.84 24.74 -5.79
C SER A 318 -7.06 25.90 -6.43
N VAL A 319 -6.39 26.72 -5.61
CA VAL A 319 -5.58 27.86 -6.06
C VAL A 319 -4.40 27.44 -6.95
N VAL A 320 -3.73 26.33 -6.62
CA VAL A 320 -2.53 25.85 -7.35
C VAL A 320 -2.89 25.42 -8.78
N PHE A 321 -4.11 24.95 -9.00
CA PHE A 321 -4.55 24.46 -10.32
C PHE A 321 -4.94 25.57 -11.28
N GLY A 322 -5.15 26.79 -10.78
CA GLY A 322 -5.36 27.97 -11.62
C GLY A 322 -4.09 28.48 -12.30
N TRP A 323 -2.90 27.94 -11.98
CA TRP A 323 -1.61 28.49 -12.38
C TRP A 323 -1.06 27.94 -13.70
N GLY A 324 -1.73 26.97 -14.32
CA GLY A 324 -1.37 26.46 -15.65
C GLY A 324 -1.91 25.07 -15.97
N LEU A 325 -1.66 24.61 -17.19
CA LEU A 325 -2.08 23.29 -17.66
C LEU A 325 -1.30 22.16 -16.99
N SER A 326 0.00 22.32 -16.74
CA SER A 326 0.83 21.22 -16.21
C SER A 326 0.42 20.72 -14.82
N PRO A 327 0.16 21.57 -13.79
CA PRO A 327 -0.27 21.09 -12.48
C PRO A 327 -1.67 20.45 -12.53
N SER A 328 -2.55 20.97 -13.39
CA SER A 328 -3.90 20.42 -13.59
C SER A 328 -3.87 19.02 -14.22
N LEU A 329 -2.95 18.76 -15.16
CA LEU A 329 -2.78 17.44 -15.76
C LEU A 329 -2.18 16.45 -14.75
N VAL A 330 -1.16 16.84 -13.99
CA VAL A 330 -0.57 15.99 -12.94
C VAL A 330 -1.61 15.64 -11.88
N CYS A 331 -2.44 16.62 -11.50
CA CYS A 331 -3.60 16.42 -10.62
C CYS A 331 -4.55 15.36 -11.17
N LEU A 332 -5.03 15.56 -12.40
CA LEU A 332 -5.95 14.63 -13.06
C LEU A 332 -5.35 13.21 -13.14
N PHE A 333 -4.08 13.07 -13.52
CA PHE A 333 -3.40 11.78 -13.50
C PHE A 333 -3.32 11.16 -12.11
N GLY A 334 -3.04 11.96 -11.07
CA GLY A 334 -3.03 11.48 -9.69
C GLY A 334 -4.38 10.93 -9.24
N TYR A 335 -5.46 11.65 -9.52
CA TYR A 335 -6.81 11.19 -9.18
C TYR A 335 -7.25 9.98 -10.00
N LEU A 336 -6.92 9.91 -11.30
CA LEU A 336 -7.16 8.72 -12.11
C LEU A 336 -6.41 7.49 -11.59
N PHE A 337 -5.20 7.70 -11.07
CA PHE A 337 -4.37 6.61 -10.56
C PHE A 337 -4.90 6.08 -9.23
N VAL A 338 -5.40 6.98 -8.39
CA VAL A 338 -6.05 6.65 -7.12
C VAL A 338 -7.44 6.03 -7.34
N ALA A 339 -8.18 6.46 -8.36
CA ALA A 339 -9.50 5.92 -8.73
C ALA A 339 -9.46 4.55 -9.43
N SER A 340 -8.30 3.89 -9.53
CA SER A 340 -8.12 2.64 -10.28
C SER A 340 -8.67 2.71 -11.71
N PHE A 341 -8.46 3.81 -12.44
CA PHE A 341 -8.95 3.93 -13.83
C PHE A 341 -8.06 3.14 -14.82
N PRO A 342 -8.57 2.60 -15.94
CA PRO A 342 -7.71 2.05 -17.00
C PRO A 342 -6.75 3.14 -17.52
N PRO A 343 -5.44 2.88 -17.71
CA PRO A 343 -4.76 1.60 -17.91
C PRO A 343 -3.96 1.07 -16.70
N PHE A 344 -4.30 1.46 -15.47
CA PHE A 344 -3.49 1.14 -14.29
C PHE A 344 -3.64 -0.31 -13.80
N ILE A 345 -2.62 -0.82 -13.10
CA ILE A 345 -2.54 -2.24 -12.67
C ILE A 345 -3.68 -2.63 -11.72
N THR A 346 -4.07 -1.74 -10.81
CA THR A 346 -5.12 -2.01 -9.82
C THR A 346 -6.46 -2.32 -10.49
N PHE A 347 -6.79 -1.60 -11.57
CA PHE A 347 -8.00 -1.82 -12.37
C PHE A 347 -8.12 -3.25 -12.90
N PHE A 348 -7.05 -3.78 -13.51
CA PHE A 348 -7.08 -5.12 -14.10
C PHE A 348 -7.30 -6.22 -13.06
N ILE A 349 -6.81 -6.02 -11.85
CA ILE A 349 -6.97 -6.99 -10.77
C ILE A 349 -8.35 -6.89 -10.14
N GLU A 350 -8.85 -5.67 -9.97
CA GLU A 350 -10.23 -5.41 -9.56
C GLU A 350 -11.23 -6.05 -10.54
N LEU A 351 -11.00 -5.94 -11.86
CA LEU A 351 -11.79 -6.63 -12.88
C LEU A 351 -11.66 -8.14 -12.82
N TRP A 352 -10.44 -8.66 -12.66
CA TRP A 352 -10.23 -10.11 -12.52
C TRP A 352 -11.03 -10.66 -11.33
N LEU A 353 -10.94 -9.99 -10.17
CA LEU A 353 -11.66 -10.39 -8.96
C LEU A 353 -13.18 -10.28 -9.12
N LEU A 354 -13.69 -9.31 -9.89
CA LEU A 354 -15.10 -9.24 -10.27
C LEU A 354 -15.55 -10.45 -11.11
N CYS A 355 -14.76 -10.85 -12.11
CA CYS A 355 -15.03 -12.04 -12.92
C CYS A 355 -15.06 -13.31 -12.06
N GLU A 356 -14.10 -13.47 -11.16
CA GLU A 356 -14.02 -14.63 -10.27
C GLU A 356 -15.23 -14.70 -9.31
N PHE A 357 -15.66 -13.56 -8.73
CA PHE A 357 -16.84 -13.56 -7.86
C PHE A 357 -18.15 -13.77 -8.59
N SER A 358 -18.24 -13.36 -9.86
CA SER A 358 -19.41 -13.66 -10.69
C SER A 358 -19.68 -15.15 -10.80
N MET A 359 -18.61 -15.96 -10.80
CA MET A 359 -18.69 -17.42 -10.86
C MET A 359 -18.98 -18.06 -9.50
N PHE A 360 -18.54 -17.43 -8.40
CA PHE A 360 -18.61 -18.03 -7.06
C PHE A 360 -19.92 -17.71 -6.32
N ASN A 361 -20.28 -16.43 -6.22
CA ASN A 361 -21.42 -16.01 -5.41
C ASN A 361 -21.97 -14.65 -5.89
N ALA A 362 -23.27 -14.63 -6.21
CA ALA A 362 -23.96 -13.41 -6.65
C ALA A 362 -23.90 -12.27 -5.63
N VAL A 363 -23.87 -12.59 -4.33
CA VAL A 363 -23.75 -11.57 -3.26
C VAL A 363 -22.40 -10.88 -3.30
N LEU A 364 -21.30 -11.64 -3.43
CA LEU A 364 -19.94 -11.08 -3.54
C LEU A 364 -19.78 -10.25 -4.81
N PHE A 365 -20.35 -10.71 -5.91
CA PHE A 365 -20.40 -9.98 -7.17
C PHE A 365 -21.09 -8.61 -7.00
N PHE A 366 -22.25 -8.58 -6.36
CA PHE A 366 -22.98 -7.33 -6.10
C PHE A 366 -22.17 -6.37 -5.21
N TRP A 367 -21.59 -6.86 -4.11
CA TRP A 367 -20.73 -6.04 -3.25
C TRP A 367 -19.52 -5.47 -3.98
N MET A 368 -18.91 -6.22 -4.89
CA MET A 368 -17.82 -5.70 -5.72
C MET A 368 -18.26 -4.60 -6.67
N LEU A 369 -19.44 -4.69 -7.28
CA LEU A 369 -19.95 -3.61 -8.12
C LEU A 369 -20.12 -2.30 -7.33
N PHE A 370 -20.64 -2.37 -6.10
CA PHE A 370 -20.72 -1.19 -5.24
C PHE A 370 -19.34 -0.65 -4.90
N TYR A 371 -18.39 -1.54 -4.60
CA TYR A 371 -17.02 -1.11 -4.36
C TYR A 371 -16.45 -0.35 -5.56
N LEU A 372 -16.50 -0.90 -6.78
CA LEU A 372 -15.93 -0.27 -7.98
C LEU A 372 -16.56 1.09 -8.27
N PHE A 373 -17.87 1.21 -8.02
CA PHE A 373 -18.58 2.46 -8.15
C PHE A 373 -18.09 3.50 -7.13
N PHE A 374 -18.00 3.16 -5.85
CA PHE A 374 -17.60 4.13 -4.82
C PHE A 374 -16.11 4.44 -4.79
N SER A 375 -15.26 3.45 -5.08
CA SER A 375 -13.80 3.62 -5.14
C SER A 375 -13.39 4.65 -6.20
N SER A 376 -14.12 4.71 -7.31
CA SER A 376 -13.90 5.70 -8.37
C SER A 376 -14.64 7.02 -8.11
N LEU A 377 -15.87 6.96 -7.62
CA LEU A 377 -16.69 8.16 -7.38
C LEU A 377 -16.05 9.12 -6.36
N VAL A 378 -15.50 8.61 -5.26
CA VAL A 378 -14.95 9.45 -4.19
C VAL A 378 -13.78 10.33 -4.69
N PRO A 379 -12.72 9.78 -5.31
CA PRO A 379 -11.67 10.58 -5.94
C PRO A 379 -12.18 11.58 -6.98
N PHE A 380 -13.17 11.22 -7.82
CA PHE A 380 -13.72 12.14 -8.81
C PHE A 380 -14.52 13.28 -8.20
N CYS A 381 -15.24 13.05 -7.10
CA CYS A 381 -15.92 14.11 -6.36
C CYS A 381 -14.92 15.15 -5.85
N VAL A 382 -13.81 14.69 -5.27
CA VAL A 382 -12.74 15.56 -4.78
C VAL A 382 -12.08 16.30 -5.94
N LEU A 383 -11.74 15.63 -7.04
CA LEU A 383 -11.21 16.25 -8.25
C LEU A 383 -12.13 17.37 -8.77
N GLY A 384 -13.44 17.12 -8.84
CA GLY A 384 -14.43 18.10 -9.27
C GLY A 384 -14.47 19.35 -8.37
N SER A 385 -14.35 19.17 -7.05
CA SER A 385 -14.28 20.28 -6.09
C SER A 385 -13.01 21.13 -6.26
N VAL A 386 -11.91 20.48 -6.64
CA VAL A 386 -10.59 21.09 -6.76
C VAL A 386 -10.45 21.85 -8.08
N LEU A 387 -10.92 21.28 -9.20
CA LEU A 387 -10.86 21.91 -10.53
C LEU A 387 -11.95 22.96 -10.77
N GLY A 388 -13.15 22.78 -10.18
CA GLY A 388 -14.29 23.69 -10.33
C GLY A 388 -14.16 25.01 -9.56
N GLY A 389 -12.96 25.32 -9.06
CA GLY A 389 -12.66 26.29 -8.01
C GLY A 389 -13.19 27.72 -8.18
N ARG A 390 -14.46 27.93 -7.84
CA ARG A 390 -14.94 29.17 -7.20
C ARG A 390 -15.95 28.82 -6.10
N VAL A 391 -15.44 28.43 -4.94
CA VAL A 391 -16.26 28.34 -3.73
C VAL A 391 -16.50 29.77 -3.23
N SER A 392 -17.65 30.36 -3.57
CA SER A 392 -18.15 31.51 -2.80
C SER A 392 -18.64 30.98 -1.46
N LEU A 393 -17.91 31.31 -0.39
CA LEU A 393 -18.35 31.12 1.00
C LEU A 393 -19.53 32.07 1.28
N SER A 394 -20.72 31.69 0.84
CA SER A 394 -21.97 32.28 1.33
C SER A 394 -22.91 31.15 1.72
N ASN A 395 -23.04 30.95 3.03
CA ASN A 395 -24.07 30.16 3.73
C ASN A 395 -23.83 28.66 3.95
N GLY A 396 -22.65 28.25 4.47
CA GLY A 396 -22.50 27.04 5.31
C GLY A 396 -22.92 25.68 4.74
N CYS A 397 -23.30 25.63 3.46
CA CYS A 397 -23.74 24.45 2.75
C CYS A 397 -22.94 24.41 1.44
N PHE A 398 -22.14 23.38 1.25
CA PHE A 398 -21.31 23.22 0.07
C PHE A 398 -22.20 23.00 -1.16
N ILE A 399 -22.41 24.05 -1.96
CA ILE A 399 -23.13 23.97 -3.24
C ILE A 399 -22.11 23.58 -4.32
N TYR A 400 -22.02 22.29 -4.63
CA TYR A 400 -21.21 21.74 -5.73
C TYR A 400 -21.93 21.92 -7.09
N GLY A 401 -22.01 23.14 -7.62
CA GLY A 401 -22.78 23.43 -8.84
C GLY A 401 -22.17 22.93 -10.15
N PHE A 402 -20.83 22.80 -10.25
CA PHE A 402 -20.13 22.40 -11.48
C PHE A 402 -19.49 21.00 -11.44
N GLY A 403 -19.47 20.36 -10.27
CA GLY A 403 -18.97 18.98 -10.11
C GLY A 403 -19.88 17.92 -10.74
N TYR A 404 -21.18 18.20 -10.89
CA TYR A 404 -22.16 17.25 -11.43
C TYR A 404 -21.92 16.87 -12.90
N LEU A 405 -21.36 17.75 -13.73
CA LEU A 405 -21.06 17.41 -15.13
C LEU A 405 -19.86 16.47 -15.24
N TYR A 406 -18.82 16.65 -14.42
CA TYR A 406 -17.71 15.70 -14.35
C TYR A 406 -18.12 14.37 -13.71
N LEU A 407 -18.96 14.40 -12.67
CA LEU A 407 -19.60 13.21 -12.09
C LEU A 407 -20.46 12.47 -13.11
N LEU A 408 -21.26 13.17 -13.92
CA LEU A 408 -22.07 12.56 -14.98
C LEU A 408 -21.19 11.98 -16.08
N ILE A 409 -20.12 12.67 -16.51
CA ILE A 409 -19.19 12.15 -17.52
C ILE A 409 -18.42 10.94 -16.99
N ALA A 410 -18.00 10.95 -15.71
CA ALA A 410 -17.34 9.83 -15.06
C ALA A 410 -18.30 8.65 -14.83
N CYS A 411 -19.54 8.89 -14.40
CA CYS A 411 -20.56 7.84 -14.28
C CYS A 411 -20.94 7.27 -15.65
N VAL A 412 -21.03 8.09 -16.69
CA VAL A 412 -21.32 7.63 -18.06
C VAL A 412 -20.14 6.85 -18.63
N SER A 413 -18.88 7.24 -18.37
CA SER A 413 -17.71 6.48 -18.84
C SER A 413 -17.52 5.18 -18.07
N LEU A 414 -17.83 5.14 -16.78
CA LEU A 414 -17.79 3.92 -15.94
C LEU A 414 -18.90 2.92 -16.33
N VAL A 415 -20.11 3.39 -16.61
CA VAL A 415 -21.23 2.54 -17.06
C VAL A 415 -21.04 2.04 -18.50
N LEU A 416 -20.23 2.73 -19.32
CA LEU A 416 -19.92 2.28 -20.68
C LEU A 416 -18.72 1.33 -20.77
N LEU A 417 -17.95 1.18 -19.70
CA LEU A 417 -16.75 0.31 -19.63
C LEU A 417 -16.99 -1.01 -18.90
N VAL A 418 -18.03 -1.10 -18.08
CA VAL A 418 -18.58 -2.35 -17.48
C VAL A 418 -19.66 -2.89 -18.40
#